data_AF-A0A7S0WMK2-F1
#
_entry.id   AF-A0A7S0WMK2-F1
#
_cell.length_a   1.000
_cell.length_b   1.000
_cell.length_c   1.000
_cell.angle_alpha   90.00
_cell.angle_beta   90.00
_cell.angle_gamma   90.00
#
_symmetry.space_group_name_H-M   'P 1'
#
loop_
_entity.id
_entity.type
_entity.pdbx_description
1 polymer ?
#
loop_
_entity_poly.entity_id
_entity_poly.type
_entity_poly.pdbx_seq_one_letter_code
_entity_poly.pdbx_strand_id
1 'polypeptide(L)'
;TMSQWPMILIPEAQRIALEQTRPLGTEKVPVAEALGRVLAQTVTAPDSLPPFPASIKDGYAVIAADGAGEFEVIGESRAGCMDDITLTPGSVAYITLTPG
;
A
#
# COMPACT_ATOMS: atom_id res chain seq x y z
N THR A 1 17.02 -58.78 -12.77
CA THR A 1 17.91 -57.86 -13.50
C THR A 1 18.12 -56.62 -12.65
N MET A 2 19.36 -56.21 -12.40
CA MET A 2 19.64 -54.99 -11.64
C MET A 2 19.41 -53.75 -12.53
N SER A 3 18.90 -52.66 -11.94
CA SER A 3 18.71 -51.37 -12.60
C SER A 3 20.02 -50.85 -13.20
N GLN A 4 19.94 -50.31 -14.42
CA GLN A 4 21.06 -49.63 -15.10
C GLN A 4 21.33 -48.21 -14.57
N TRP A 5 20.49 -47.72 -13.66
CA TRP A 5 20.70 -46.43 -12.97
C TRP A 5 21.11 -46.65 -11.52
N PRO A 6 22.18 -45.96 -11.05
CA PRO A 6 22.63 -46.05 -9.67
C PRO A 6 21.60 -45.42 -8.71
N MET A 7 21.49 -45.98 -7.51
CA MET A 7 20.69 -45.38 -6.44
C MET A 7 21.41 -44.16 -5.90
N ILE A 8 20.74 -43.00 -5.93
CA ILE A 8 21.26 -41.74 -5.39
C ILE A 8 20.52 -41.36 -4.12
N LEU A 9 21.16 -40.57 -3.26
CA LEU A 9 20.54 -40.02 -2.05
C LEU A 9 19.51 -38.94 -2.42
N ILE A 10 18.51 -38.74 -1.57
CA ILE A 10 17.46 -37.74 -1.78
C ILE A 10 18.00 -36.32 -2.02
N PRO A 11 19.00 -35.81 -1.27
CA PRO A 11 19.55 -34.48 -1.53
C PRO A 11 20.16 -34.35 -2.93
N GLU A 12 20.78 -35.42 -3.43
CA GLU A 12 21.36 -35.45 -4.77
C GLU A 12 20.27 -35.46 -5.85
N ALA A 13 19.21 -36.24 -5.65
CA ALA A 13 18.05 -36.24 -6.54
C ALA A 13 17.37 -34.85 -6.62
N GLN A 14 17.21 -34.18 -5.48
CA GLN A 14 16.66 -32.83 -5.41
C GLN A 14 17.56 -31.80 -6.11
N ARG A 15 18.87 -31.87 -5.87
CA ARG A 15 19.86 -30.99 -6.52
C ARG A 15 19.77 -31.13 -8.04
N ILE A 16 19.81 -32.36 -8.56
CA ILE A 16 19.70 -32.62 -10.00
C ILE A 16 18.37 -32.07 -10.55
N ALA A 17 17.24 -32.33 -9.88
CA ALA A 17 15.94 -31.85 -10.34
C ALA A 17 15.88 -30.32 -10.43
N LEU A 18 16.41 -29.62 -9.43
CA LEU A 18 16.45 -28.15 -9.41
C LEU A 18 17.41 -27.60 -10.47
N GLU A 19 18.57 -28.23 -10.68
CA GLU A 19 19.56 -27.80 -11.69
C GLU A 19 19.09 -28.02 -13.13
N GLN A 20 18.29 -29.06 -13.37
CA GLN A 20 17.76 -29.38 -14.70
C GLN A 20 16.47 -28.60 -15.02
N THR A 21 15.84 -27.98 -14.03
CA THR A 21 14.62 -27.19 -14.24
C THR A 21 14.98 -25.72 -14.47
N ARG A 22 14.34 -25.09 -15.45
CA ARG A 22 14.48 -23.65 -15.71
C ARG A 22 13.20 -22.92 -15.33
N PRO A 23 13.29 -21.71 -14.75
CA PRO A 23 12.13 -20.85 -14.59
C PRO A 23 11.44 -20.63 -15.93
N LEU A 24 10.11 -20.55 -15.90
CA LEU A 24 9.32 -20.18 -17.07
C LEU A 24 9.58 -18.71 -17.44
N GLY A 25 9.19 -18.33 -18.65
CA GLY A 25 9.18 -16.93 -19.08
C GLY A 25 8.20 -16.08 -18.27
N THR A 26 8.22 -14.77 -18.53
CA THR A 26 7.34 -13.81 -17.87
C THR A 26 6.20 -13.41 -18.80
N GLU A 27 5.05 -13.08 -18.23
CA GLU A 27 3.89 -12.59 -18.97
C GLU A 27 3.18 -11.49 -18.18
N LYS A 28 2.45 -10.62 -18.88
CA LYS A 28 1.56 -9.65 -18.25
C LYS A 28 0.18 -10.26 -18.14
N VAL A 29 -0.39 -10.22 -16.93
CA VAL A 29 -1.74 -10.73 -16.65
C VAL A 29 -2.59 -9.65 -16.00
N PRO A 30 -3.92 -9.70 -16.12
CA PRO A 30 -4.82 -8.88 -15.31
C PRO A 30 -4.59 -9.14 -13.81
N VAL A 31 -4.75 -8.10 -12.97
CA VAL A 31 -4.57 -8.20 -11.51
C VAL A 31 -5.46 -9.27 -10.88
N ALA A 32 -6.69 -9.43 -11.39
CA ALA A 32 -7.63 -10.46 -10.93
C ALA A 32 -7.10 -11.90 -11.11
N GLU A 33 -6.16 -12.12 -12.02
CA GLU A 33 -5.55 -13.42 -12.33
C GLU A 33 -4.13 -13.58 -11.77
N ALA A 34 -3.65 -12.58 -11.03
CA ALA A 34 -2.29 -12.58 -10.48
C ALA A 34 -2.14 -13.48 -9.24
N LEU A 35 -3.26 -13.87 -8.59
CA LEU A 35 -3.22 -14.70 -7.39
C LEU A 35 -2.53 -16.04 -7.64
N GLY A 36 -1.55 -16.38 -6.81
CA GLY A 36 -0.77 -17.61 -6.93
C GLY A 36 0.41 -17.55 -7.92
N ARG A 37 0.62 -16.42 -8.61
CA ARG A 37 1.79 -16.18 -9.46
C ARG A 37 2.94 -15.53 -8.66
N VAL A 38 4.13 -15.59 -9.23
CA VAL A 38 5.34 -14.94 -8.68
C VAL A 38 5.63 -13.66 -9.48
N LEU A 39 5.91 -12.56 -8.79
CA LEU A 39 6.26 -11.30 -9.44
C LEU A 39 7.57 -11.44 -10.23
N ALA A 40 7.52 -11.07 -11.51
CA ALA A 40 8.69 -11.05 -12.38
C ALA A 40 9.59 -9.82 -12.16
N GLN A 41 9.08 -8.77 -11.51
CA GLN A 41 9.77 -7.51 -11.28
C GLN A 41 9.27 -6.83 -10.00
N THR A 42 10.07 -5.93 -9.43
CA THR A 42 9.67 -5.09 -8.30
C THR A 42 8.50 -4.18 -8.69
N VAL A 43 7.55 -4.00 -7.77
CA VAL A 43 6.44 -3.06 -7.90
C VAL A 43 6.65 -1.94 -6.88
N THR A 44 6.58 -0.69 -7.34
CA THR A 44 6.74 0.50 -6.50
C THR A 44 5.50 1.38 -6.63
N ALA A 45 5.07 2.01 -5.54
CA ALA A 45 4.00 2.99 -5.58
C ALA A 45 4.50 4.26 -6.30
N PRO A 46 3.77 4.78 -7.30
CA PRO A 46 4.12 6.03 -7.96
C PRO A 46 3.86 7.26 -7.07
N ASP A 47 2.86 7.16 -6.19
CA ASP A 47 2.36 8.26 -5.37
C ASP A 47 2.25 7.85 -3.90
N SER A 48 2.22 8.85 -3.01
CA SER A 48 1.94 8.62 -1.59
C SER A 48 0.47 8.29 -1.36
N LEU A 49 0.20 7.49 -0.32
CA LEU A 49 -1.15 7.17 0.14
C LEU A 49 -1.24 7.48 1.65
N PRO A 50 -2.07 8.46 2.06
CA PRO A 50 -2.90 9.34 1.22
C PRO A 50 -2.05 10.34 0.40
N PRO A 51 -2.55 10.82 -0.76
CA PRO A 51 -1.84 11.79 -1.59
C PRO A 51 -1.87 13.23 -1.02
N PHE A 52 -2.60 13.44 0.08
CA PHE A 52 -2.70 14.70 0.82
C PHE A 52 -2.80 14.43 2.34
N PRO A 53 -2.57 15.43 3.20
CA PRO A 53 -2.81 15.28 4.64
C PRO A 53 -4.28 14.98 4.92
N ALA A 54 -4.60 13.72 5.22
CA ALA A 54 -5.96 13.27 5.44
C ALA A 54 -6.27 13.17 6.94
N SER A 55 -7.50 13.53 7.33
CA SER A 55 -7.95 13.33 8.70
C SER A 55 -8.28 11.87 8.96
N ILE A 56 -7.76 11.34 10.08
CA ILE A 56 -8.13 10.02 10.62
C ILE A 56 -9.33 10.07 11.58
N LYS A 57 -9.97 11.24 11.72
CA LYS A 57 -11.07 11.48 12.66
C LYS A 57 -12.07 12.49 12.08
N ASP A 58 -13.30 12.41 12.57
CA ASP A 58 -14.21 13.54 12.54
C ASP A 58 -13.85 14.51 13.68
N GLY A 59 -13.73 15.80 13.38
CA GLY A 59 -13.33 16.79 14.36
C GLY A 59 -13.05 18.15 13.74
N TYR A 60 -12.08 18.86 14.30
CA TYR A 60 -11.68 20.17 13.81
C TYR A 60 -10.19 20.21 13.49
N ALA A 61 -9.83 20.76 12.34
CA ALA A 61 -8.49 21.22 12.06
C ALA A 61 -8.22 22.46 12.92
N VAL A 62 -7.14 22.42 13.68
CA VAL A 62 -6.73 23.47 14.63
C VAL A 62 -5.27 23.84 14.40
N ILE A 63 -4.91 25.08 14.71
CA ILE A 63 -3.51 25.46 14.85
C ILE A 63 -3.08 25.07 16.27
N ALA A 64 -2.18 24.09 16.38
CA ALA A 64 -1.81 23.51 17.67
C ALA A 64 -1.27 24.54 18.70
N ALA A 65 -0.71 25.65 18.23
CA ALA A 65 -0.19 26.72 19.07
C ALA A 65 -1.27 27.56 19.76
N ASP A 66 -2.52 27.56 19.28
CA ASP A 66 -3.61 28.35 19.87
C ASP A 66 -4.09 27.77 21.22
N GLY A 67 -3.82 26.49 21.48
CA GLY A 67 -4.22 25.84 22.73
C GLY A 67 -5.72 25.64 22.87
N ALA A 68 -6.20 25.51 24.11
CA ALA A 68 -7.61 25.33 24.41
C ALA A 68 -8.34 26.69 24.43
N GLY A 69 -9.51 26.76 23.82
CA GLY A 69 -10.31 27.98 23.76
C GLY A 69 -11.60 27.80 22.96
N GLU A 70 -12.34 28.89 22.84
CA GLU A 70 -13.47 29.00 21.92
C GLU A 70 -12.98 29.62 20.61
N PHE A 71 -13.31 28.98 19.50
CA PHE A 71 -12.85 29.38 18.18
C PHE A 71 -14.01 29.42 17.19
N GLU A 72 -13.93 30.34 16.23
CA GLU A 72 -14.89 30.40 15.13
C GLU A 72 -14.62 29.28 14.12
N VAL A 73 -15.68 28.57 13.71
CA VAL A 73 -15.60 27.57 12.64
C VAL A 73 -15.77 28.29 11.30
N ILE A 74 -14.68 28.38 10.53
CA ILE A 74 -14.64 29.17 9.29
C ILE A 74 -14.93 28.36 8.02
N GLY A 75 -15.11 27.06 8.14
CA GLY A 75 -15.42 26.18 7.01
C GLY A 75 -15.49 24.71 7.39
N GLU A 76 -15.79 23.87 6.40
CA GLU A 76 -15.83 22.42 6.50
C GLU A 76 -15.02 21.81 5.36
N SER A 77 -14.16 20.83 5.64
CA SER A 77 -13.49 19.99 4.64
C SER A 77 -13.97 18.55 4.80
N ARG A 78 -14.66 18.07 3.77
CA ARG A 78 -15.23 16.71 3.76
C ARG A 78 -14.40 15.76 2.91
N ALA A 79 -14.47 14.47 3.23
CA ALA A 79 -13.78 13.44 2.46
C ALA A 79 -14.11 13.54 0.96
N GLY A 80 -13.07 13.58 0.12
CA GLY A 80 -13.21 13.74 -1.33
C GLY A 80 -13.41 15.17 -1.83
N CYS A 81 -13.50 16.16 -0.93
CA CYS A 81 -13.51 17.58 -1.27
C CYS A 81 -12.14 18.21 -0.93
N MET A 82 -11.57 18.92 -1.90
CA MET A 82 -10.41 19.80 -1.67
C MET A 82 -10.93 21.22 -1.56
N ASP A 83 -11.35 21.60 -0.36
CA ASP A 83 -11.79 22.96 -0.08
C ASP A 83 -10.56 23.82 0.26
N ASP A 84 -10.42 24.99 -0.38
CA ASP A 84 -9.35 25.96 -0.14
C ASP A 84 -9.58 26.72 1.18
N ILE A 85 -9.51 26.01 2.31
CA ILE A 85 -9.65 26.59 3.65
C ILE A 85 -8.26 26.83 4.23
N THR A 86 -7.91 28.11 4.39
CA THR A 86 -6.68 28.51 5.11
C THR A 86 -7.04 28.94 6.52
N LEU A 87 -6.54 28.22 7.52
CA LEU A 87 -6.71 28.61 8.92
C LEU A 87 -5.80 29.80 9.28
N THR A 88 -6.36 30.75 10.01
CA THR A 88 -5.62 31.80 10.74
C THR A 88 -5.64 31.52 12.24
N PRO A 89 -4.68 32.05 13.04
CA PRO A 89 -4.73 31.93 14.50
C PRO A 89 -6.10 32.35 15.05
N GLY A 90 -6.68 31.52 15.91
CA GLY A 90 -8.03 31.72 16.46
C GLY A 90 -9.18 31.17 15.61
N SER A 91 -8.90 30.49 14.49
CA SER A 91 -9.91 29.87 13.64
C SER A 91 -9.75 28.35 13.55
N VAL A 92 -10.86 27.66 13.32
CA VAL A 92 -10.88 26.21 13.12
C VAL A 92 -11.76 25.84 11.92
N ALA A 93 -11.54 24.66 11.34
CA ALA A 93 -12.39 24.13 10.28
C ALA A 93 -12.87 22.72 10.65
N TYR A 94 -14.13 22.41 10.41
CA TYR A 94 -14.63 21.06 10.61
C TYR A 94 -14.01 20.12 9.56
N ILE A 95 -13.54 18.95 9.98
CA ILE A 95 -12.96 17.95 9.10
C ILE A 95 -13.59 16.59 9.35
N THR A 96 -13.86 15.84 8.29
CA THR A 96 -14.36 14.46 8.40
C THR A 96 -13.26 13.45 8.16
N LEU A 97 -13.42 12.25 8.71
CA LEU A 97 -12.63 11.07 8.38
C LEU A 97 -12.61 10.87 6.86
N THR A 98 -11.42 10.78 6.29
CA THR A 98 -11.25 10.41 4.89
C THR A 98 -11.08 8.89 4.79
N PRO A 99 -12.01 8.14 4.17
CA PRO A 99 -11.81 6.71 3.94
C PRO A 99 -10.59 6.48 3.06
N GLY A 100 -9.74 5.53 3.45
CA GLY A 100 -8.61 5.05 2.65
C GLY A 100 -9.00 3.97 1.66
#